data_AF-A0A0B0CWQ1-F1
#
_entry.id   AF-A0A0B0CWQ1-F1
#
_cell.length_a   1.000
_cell.length_b   1.000
_cell.length_c   1.000
_cell.angle_alpha   90.00
_cell.angle_beta   90.00
_cell.angle_gamma   90.00
#
_symmetry.space_group_name_H-M   'P 1'
#
loop_
_entity.id
_entity.type
_entity.pdbx_description
1 polymer ?
#
loop_
_entity_poly.entity_id
_entity_poly.type
_entity_poly.pdbx_seq_one_letter_code
_entity_poly.pdbx_strand_id
1 'polypeptide(L)'
;MKKEDPCEMFRFQLQLLLKMEEMKKYPFAKMVIEKELTKSDYIETLELLEKLDAPYKDDCQSGFIHHQSFPLHYAGMLCHKLPIDESLEALECEDIYPDVEEKLMELSKH
;
A
#
# COMPACT_ATOMS: atom_id res chain seq x y z
N MET A 1 -34.17 -7.08 24.84
CA MET A 1 -33.00 -6.42 24.21
C MET A 1 -32.71 -7.14 22.90
N LYS A 2 -32.71 -6.44 21.76
CA LYS A 2 -32.20 -7.05 20.52
C LYS A 2 -30.68 -7.21 20.70
N LYS A 3 -30.15 -8.41 20.49
CA LYS A 3 -28.69 -8.59 20.40
C LYS A 3 -28.24 -7.85 19.14
N GLU A 4 -27.33 -6.91 19.33
CA GLU A 4 -26.65 -6.22 18.23
C GLU A 4 -25.84 -7.25 17.43
N ASP A 5 -25.85 -7.15 16.10
CA ASP A 5 -25.06 -8.03 15.24
C ASP A 5 -23.56 -7.81 15.52
N PRO A 6 -22.78 -8.85 15.89
CA PRO A 6 -21.36 -8.70 16.15
C PRO A 6 -20.60 -8.02 14.99
N CYS A 7 -21.00 -8.26 13.74
CA CYS A 7 -20.37 -7.64 12.58
C CYS A 7 -20.62 -6.13 12.52
N GLU A 8 -21.85 -5.67 12.80
CA GLU A 8 -22.18 -4.25 12.89
C GLU A 8 -21.42 -3.56 14.02
N MET A 9 -21.34 -4.22 15.18
CA MET A 9 -20.59 -3.73 16.34
C MET A 9 -19.10 -3.56 16.00
N PHE A 10 -18.47 -4.57 15.38
CA PHE A 10 -17.05 -4.47 15.00
C PHE A 10 -16.80 -3.42 13.93
N ARG A 11 -17.69 -3.30 12.93
CA ARG A 11 -17.60 -2.24 11.90
C ARG A 11 -17.64 -0.86 12.55
N PHE A 12 -18.53 -0.64 13.52
CA PHE A 12 -18.62 0.62 14.25
C PHE A 12 -17.34 0.90 15.08
N GLN A 13 -16.84 -0.09 15.82
CA GLN A 13 -15.61 0.05 16.60
C GLN A 13 -14.39 0.36 15.71
N LEU A 14 -14.26 -0.30 14.56
CA LEU A 14 -13.22 0.00 13.57
C LEU A 14 -13.33 1.44 13.06
N GLN A 15 -14.52 1.91 12.73
CA GLN A 15 -14.74 3.30 12.30
C GLN A 15 -14.36 4.33 13.37
N LEU A 16 -14.51 4.01 14.65
CA LEU A 16 -14.04 4.87 15.73
C LEU A 16 -12.51 4.88 15.80
N LEU A 17 -11.87 3.72 15.68
CA LEU A 17 -10.40 3.60 15.65
C LEU A 17 -9.80 4.40 14.49
N LEU A 18 -10.38 4.32 13.29
CA LEU A 18 -9.94 5.06 12.11
C LEU A 18 -9.96 6.59 12.28
N LYS A 19 -10.77 7.12 13.22
CA LYS A 19 -10.85 8.56 13.51
C LYS A 19 -9.81 9.04 14.51
N MET A 20 -9.07 8.13 15.14
CA MET A 20 -8.04 8.50 16.12
C MET A 20 -6.88 9.21 15.44
N GLU A 21 -6.29 10.19 16.14
CA GLU A 21 -5.12 10.93 15.65
C GLU A 21 -3.96 10.00 15.30
N GLU A 22 -3.79 8.90 16.06
CA GLU A 22 -2.74 7.90 15.83
C GLU A 22 -2.86 7.25 14.45
N MET A 23 -4.08 7.04 13.94
CA MET A 23 -4.29 6.44 12.62
C MET A 23 -3.82 7.35 11.47
N LYS A 24 -3.54 8.64 11.72
CA LYS A 24 -2.92 9.51 10.72
C LYS A 24 -1.47 9.14 10.42
N LYS A 25 -0.79 8.41 11.31
CA LYS A 25 0.56 7.88 11.10
C LYS A 25 0.57 6.60 10.26
N TYR A 26 -0.60 6.01 10.05
CA TYR A 26 -0.77 4.76 9.31
C TYR A 26 -1.77 4.93 8.16
N PRO A 27 -1.47 5.80 7.17
CA PRO A 27 -2.35 6.08 6.04
C PRO A 27 -2.61 4.87 5.11
N PHE A 28 -1.65 3.97 4.92
CA PHE A 28 -1.82 2.76 4.12
C PHE A 28 -2.70 1.74 4.85
N ALA A 29 -2.44 1.49 6.14
CA ALA A 29 -3.31 0.63 6.95
C ALA A 29 -4.76 1.16 7.01
N LYS A 30 -4.90 2.49 7.11
CA LYS A 30 -6.20 3.15 7.02
C LYS A 30 -6.86 2.92 5.66
N MET A 31 -6.12 3.07 4.56
CA MET A 31 -6.61 2.85 3.20
C MET A 31 -7.08 1.41 2.98
N VAL A 32 -6.34 0.42 3.49
CA VAL A 32 -6.71 -1.01 3.44
C VAL A 32 -8.11 -1.23 4.04
N ILE A 33 -8.40 -0.59 5.17
CA ILE A 33 -9.68 -0.71 5.86
C ILE A 33 -10.77 0.07 5.12
N GLU A 34 -10.51 1.32 4.72
CA GLU A 34 -11.50 2.20 4.07
C GLU A 34 -11.92 1.72 2.68
N LYS A 35 -11.00 1.11 1.93
CA LYS A 35 -11.25 0.54 0.60
C LYS A 35 -11.73 -0.90 0.66
N GLU A 36 -11.97 -1.44 1.86
CA GLU A 36 -12.42 -2.83 2.09
C GLU A 36 -11.55 -3.85 1.33
N LEU A 37 -10.22 -3.72 1.48
CA LEU A 37 -9.31 -4.72 0.95
C LEU A 37 -9.52 -6.04 1.68
N THR A 38 -9.61 -7.12 0.90
CA THR A 38 -9.58 -8.47 1.45
C THR A 38 -8.15 -8.81 1.88
N LYS A 39 -8.02 -9.87 2.67
CA LYS A 39 -6.70 -10.42 3.00
C LYS A 39 -5.89 -10.77 1.74
N SER A 40 -6.55 -11.25 0.67
CA SER A 40 -5.88 -11.53 -0.61
C SER A 40 -5.37 -10.25 -1.25
N ASP A 41 -6.23 -9.22 -1.37
CA ASP A 41 -5.85 -7.92 -1.94
C ASP A 41 -4.62 -7.33 -1.23
N TYR A 42 -4.59 -7.41 0.11
CA TYR A 42 -3.49 -6.92 0.92
C TYR A 42 -2.19 -7.72 0.70
N ILE A 43 -2.26 -9.05 0.73
CA ILE A 43 -1.08 -9.91 0.54
C ILE A 43 -0.51 -9.73 -0.87
N GLU A 44 -1.37 -9.72 -1.89
CA GLU A 44 -0.95 -9.53 -3.28
C GLU A 44 -0.26 -8.17 -3.49
N THR A 45 -0.71 -7.12 -2.79
CA THR A 45 -0.07 -5.80 -2.82
C THR A 45 1.33 -5.84 -2.20
N LEU A 46 1.50 -6.51 -1.05
CA LEU A 46 2.82 -6.66 -0.44
C LEU A 46 3.76 -7.54 -1.27
N GLU A 47 3.25 -8.63 -1.85
CA GLU A 47 4.04 -9.49 -2.75
C GLU A 47 4.47 -8.73 -4.02
N LEU A 48 3.64 -7.81 -4.52
CA LEU A 48 4.02 -6.92 -5.63
C LEU A 48 5.20 -6.02 -5.23
N LEU A 49 5.13 -5.38 -4.06
CA LEU A 49 6.21 -4.53 -3.55
C LEU A 49 7.50 -5.33 -3.36
N GLU A 50 7.43 -6.53 -2.79
CA GLU A 50 8.58 -7.42 -2.62
C GLU A 50 9.20 -7.83 -3.96
N LYS A 51 8.36 -8.16 -4.96
CA LYS A 51 8.81 -8.50 -6.32
C LYS A 51 9.48 -7.34 -7.03
N LEU A 52 9.16 -6.10 -6.67
CA LEU A 52 9.83 -4.90 -7.18
C LEU A 52 11.12 -4.61 -6.39
N ASP A 53 11.13 -4.88 -5.08
CA ASP A 53 12.26 -4.58 -4.18
C ASP A 53 13.48 -5.45 -4.42
N ALA A 54 13.29 -6.77 -4.50
CA ALA A 54 14.42 -7.70 -4.63
C ALA A 54 15.25 -7.46 -5.91
N PRO A 55 14.65 -7.35 -7.12
CA PRO A 55 15.40 -7.04 -8.33
C PRO A 55 16.01 -5.63 -8.31
N TYR A 56 15.31 -4.66 -7.72
CA TYR A 56 15.83 -3.28 -7.62
C TYR A 56 17.13 -3.22 -6.81
N LYS A 57 17.17 -3.93 -5.68
CA LYS A 57 18.37 -4.03 -4.84
C LYS A 57 19.53 -4.71 -5.56
N ASP A 58 19.26 -5.80 -6.27
CA ASP A 58 20.28 -6.53 -7.04
C ASP A 58 20.82 -5.69 -8.22
N ASP A 59 19.95 -4.97 -8.93
CA ASP A 59 20.31 -4.09 -10.04
C ASP A 59 21.16 -2.89 -9.57
N CYS A 60 20.80 -2.29 -8.42
CA CYS A 60 21.57 -1.20 -7.80
C CYS A 60 22.99 -1.65 -7.42
N GLN A 61 23.13 -2.87 -6.89
CA GLN A 61 24.46 -3.45 -6.58
C GLN A 61 25.26 -3.78 -7.84
N SER A 62 24.58 -4.15 -8.92
CA SER A 62 25.18 -4.57 -10.19
C SER A 62 25.49 -3.41 -11.15
N GLY A 63 25.04 -2.19 -10.83
CA GLY A 63 25.20 -0.99 -11.68
C GLY A 63 24.29 -0.97 -12.91
N PHE A 64 23.22 -1.78 -12.93
CA PHE A 64 22.25 -1.83 -14.02
C PHE A 64 21.13 -0.80 -13.78
N ILE A 65 20.91 0.13 -14.72
CA ILE A 65 20.01 1.29 -14.53
C ILE A 65 18.89 1.28 -15.59
N HIS A 66 18.13 0.19 -15.70
CA HIS A 66 16.99 0.12 -16.62
C HIS A 66 15.70 -0.24 -15.88
N HIS A 67 15.15 0.75 -15.15
CA HIS A 67 13.91 0.61 -14.36
C HIS A 67 12.67 1.28 -14.98
N GLN A 68 12.68 1.61 -16.28
CA GLN A 68 11.58 2.36 -16.92
C GLN A 68 10.21 1.65 -16.87
N SER A 69 10.18 0.34 -16.60
CA SER A 69 8.95 -0.45 -16.48
C SER A 69 8.40 -0.58 -15.05
N PHE A 70 9.10 -0.09 -14.02
CA PHE A 70 8.69 -0.24 -12.61
C PHE A 70 7.32 0.38 -12.29
N PRO A 71 7.07 1.66 -12.62
CA PRO A 71 5.76 2.27 -12.39
C PRO A 71 4.65 1.61 -13.20
N LEU A 72 4.97 1.15 -14.41
CA LEU A 72 4.01 0.45 -15.26
C LEU A 72 3.61 -0.91 -14.67
N HIS A 73 4.57 -1.66 -14.13
CA HIS A 73 4.29 -2.93 -13.44
C HIS A 73 3.52 -2.69 -12.14
N TYR A 74 3.90 -1.67 -11.36
CA TYR A 74 3.16 -1.29 -10.17
C TYR A 74 1.71 -0.93 -10.50
N ALA A 75 1.48 0.03 -11.41
CA ALA A 75 0.15 0.44 -11.83
C ALA A 75 -0.68 -0.69 -12.45
N GLY A 76 -0.04 -1.61 -13.18
CA GLY A 76 -0.71 -2.73 -13.85
C GLY A 76 -1.07 -3.90 -12.92
N MET A 77 -0.39 -4.03 -11.78
CA MET A 77 -0.56 -5.16 -10.85
C MET A 77 -1.13 -4.76 -9.49
N LEU A 78 -1.17 -3.47 -9.16
CA LEU A 78 -1.76 -2.97 -7.92
C LEU A 78 -3.24 -3.35 -7.85
N CYS A 79 -3.72 -3.64 -6.63
CA CYS A 79 -5.14 -3.85 -6.40
C CYS A 79 -5.96 -2.66 -6.93
N HIS A 80 -6.93 -2.90 -7.81
CA HIS A 80 -7.77 -1.87 -8.44
C HIS A 80 -8.55 -0.97 -7.46
N LYS A 81 -8.63 -1.36 -6.18
CA LYS A 81 -9.26 -0.57 -5.10
C LYS A 81 -8.34 0.53 -4.56
N LEU A 82 -7.03 0.41 -4.78
CA LEU A 82 -6.01 1.34 -4.32
C LEU A 82 -5.72 2.37 -5.42
N PRO A 83 -5.92 3.68 -5.15
CA PRO A 83 -5.44 4.73 -6.04
C PRO A 83 -3.92 4.76 -6.03
N ILE A 84 -3.28 4.72 -7.20
CA ILE A 84 -1.83 4.58 -7.36
C ILE A 84 -1.08 5.65 -6.56
N ASP A 85 -1.35 6.93 -6.82
CA ASP A 85 -0.63 8.05 -6.18
C ASP A 85 -0.86 8.07 -4.66
N GLU A 86 -2.11 7.97 -4.22
CA GLU A 86 -2.44 7.97 -2.78
C GLU A 86 -1.80 6.77 -2.06
N SER A 87 -1.71 5.60 -2.72
CA SER A 87 -1.10 4.42 -2.13
C SER A 87 0.42 4.54 -2.03
N LEU A 88 1.09 5.20 -2.99
CA LEU A 88 2.52 5.46 -2.91
C LEU A 88 2.86 6.42 -1.77
N GLU A 89 2.15 7.55 -1.68
CA GLU A 89 2.31 8.50 -0.57
C GLU A 89 2.04 7.84 0.80
N ALA A 90 1.05 6.94 0.85
CA ALA A 90 0.72 6.23 2.07
C ALA A 90 1.79 5.20 2.48
N LEU A 91 2.41 4.52 1.50
CA LEU A 91 3.51 3.59 1.73
C LEU A 91 4.79 4.32 2.18
N GLU A 92 5.08 5.49 1.60
CA GLU A 92 6.19 6.37 2.02
C GLU A 92 6.07 6.75 3.49
N CYS A 93 4.87 7.20 3.90
CA CYS A 93 4.61 7.65 5.26
C CYS A 93 4.75 6.52 6.31
N GLU A 94 4.53 5.26 5.92
CA GLU A 94 4.63 4.10 6.81
C GLU A 94 6.00 3.39 6.75
N ASP A 95 6.96 3.88 5.97
CA ASP A 95 8.28 3.25 5.75
C ASP A 95 8.16 1.79 5.25
N ILE A 96 7.20 1.55 4.35
CA ILE A 96 6.93 0.24 3.76
C ILE A 96 7.66 0.14 2.41
N TYR A 97 8.71 -0.69 2.34
CA TYR A 97 9.59 -0.87 1.16
C TYR A 97 10.16 0.47 0.62
N PRO A 98 10.90 1.23 1.46
CA PRO A 98 11.33 2.60 1.15
C PRO A 98 12.14 2.71 -0.17
N ASP A 99 12.99 1.74 -0.46
CA ASP A 99 13.83 1.73 -1.67
C ASP A 99 13.00 1.65 -2.97
N VAL A 100 11.89 0.90 -2.95
CA VAL A 100 10.99 0.74 -4.10
C VAL A 100 10.07 1.95 -4.25
N GLU A 101 9.54 2.41 -3.12
CA GLU A 101 8.64 3.55 -3.08
C GLU A 101 9.34 4.80 -3.63
N GLU A 102 10.53 5.14 -3.12
CA GLU A 102 11.32 6.29 -3.59
C GLU A 102 11.51 6.21 -5.11
N LYS A 103 11.80 5.01 -5.64
CA LYS A 103 11.98 4.81 -7.07
C LYS A 103 10.69 4.97 -7.87
N LEU A 104 9.57 4.47 -7.37
CA LEU A 104 8.27 4.62 -8.01
C LEU A 104 7.86 6.10 -8.06
N MET A 105 8.15 6.87 -7.00
CA MET A 105 7.92 8.31 -6.94
C MET A 105 8.87 9.15 -7.79
N GLU A 106 10.12 8.75 -7.96
CA GLU A 106 11.03 9.39 -8.92
C GLU A 106 10.54 9.23 -10.36
N LEU A 107 10.05 8.04 -10.70
CA LEU A 107 9.66 7.70 -12.08
C LEU A 107 8.24 8.15 -12.44
N SER A 108 7.37 8.42 -11.48
CA SER A 108 6.01 8.93 -11.72
C SER A 108 5.97 10.43 -12.05
N LYS A 109 7.06 11.17 -11.79
CA LYS A 109 7.17 12.63 -12.01
C LYS A 109 7.60 13.03 -13.43
N HIS A 110 7.71 12.08 -14.37
CA HIS A 110 8.16 12.27 -15.75
C HIS A 110 7.19 11.65 -16.76
#